data_AF-A0A256XFT5-F1
#
_entry.id   AF-A0A256XFT5-F1
#
_cell.length_a   1.000
_cell.length_b   1.000
_cell.length_c   1.000
_cell.angle_alpha   90.00
_cell.angle_beta   90.00
_cell.angle_gamma   90.00
#
_symmetry.space_group_name_H-M   'P 1'
#
loop_
_entity.id
_entity.type
_entity.pdbx_description
1 polymer ?
#
loop_
_entity_poly.entity_id
_entity_poly.type
_entity_poly.pdbx_seq_one_letter_code
_entity_poly.pdbx_strand_id
1 'polypeptide(L)' 'MKIRCPKCGYVFDTMYSRAVACAGCSLAVFGDCGYVKCPRCGYEIEMSGSRRFTKITPW' A
#
# COMPACT_ATOMS: atom_id res chain seq x y z
N MET A 1 3.62 -6.74 -8.79
CA MET A 1 4.65 -6.03 -7.99
C MET A 1 4.53 -6.54 -6.58
N LYS A 2 5.60 -7.16 -6.07
CA LYS A 2 5.61 -7.76 -4.73
C LYS A 2 5.93 -6.68 -3.71
N ILE A 3 5.04 -6.49 -2.74
CA ILE A 3 5.21 -5.58 -1.61
C ILE A 3 5.39 -6.42 -0.34
N ARG A 4 6.31 -5.97 0.52
CA ARG A 4 6.52 -6.53 1.85
C ARG A 4 5.83 -5.68 2.89
N CYS A 5 5.03 -6.29 3.76
CA CYS A 5 4.45 -5.59 4.90
C CYS A 5 5.53 -5.22 5.92
N PRO A 6 5.63 -3.95 6.36
CA PRO A 6 6.59 -3.53 7.38
C PRO A 6 6.24 -4.06 8.79
N LYS A 7 4.97 -4.42 9.02
CA LYS A 7 4.48 -4.84 10.34
C LYS A 7 4.68 -6.33 10.61
N CYS A 8 4.38 -7.18 9.62
CA CYS A 8 4.44 -8.64 9.77
C CYS A 8 5.49 -9.31 8.87
N GLY A 9 6.14 -8.56 7.97
CA GLY A 9 7.15 -9.09 7.05
C GLY A 9 6.61 -9.94 5.90
N TYR A 10 5.29 -10.14 5.79
CA TYR A 10 4.65 -10.93 4.74
C TYR A 10 4.81 -10.26 3.37
N VAL A 11 5.19 -11.04 2.36
CA VAL A 11 5.39 -10.57 0.99
C VAL A 11 4.20 -11.02 0.15
N PHE A 12 3.55 -10.09 -0.52
CA PHE A 12 2.37 -10.33 -1.33
C PHE A 12 2.33 -9.42 -2.56
N ASP A 13 1.54 -9.78 -3.55
CA ASP A 13 1.31 -8.90 -4.70
C ASP A 13 0.23 -7.87 -4.41
N THR A 14 0.44 -6.64 -4.88
CA THR A 14 -0.52 -5.54 -4.69
C THR A 14 -1.91 -5.90 -5.21
N MET A 15 -1.98 -6.55 -6.36
CA MET A 15 -3.24 -7.00 -6.97
C MET A 15 -3.95 -8.04 -6.10
N TYR A 16 -3.20 -9.00 -5.55
CA TYR A 16 -3.75 -10.01 -4.66
C TYR A 16 -4.29 -9.38 -3.37
N SER A 17 -3.57 -8.42 -2.80
CA SER A 17 -4.05 -7.71 -1.61
C SER A 17 -5.24 -6.81 -1.89
N ARG A 18 -5.32 -6.16 -3.04
CA ARG A 18 -6.52 -5.43 -3.45
C ARG A 18 -7.72 -6.37 -3.62
N ALA A 19 -7.52 -7.54 -4.23
CA ALA A 19 -8.57 -8.53 -4.41
C ALA A 19 -9.08 -9.14 -3.10
N VAL A 20 -8.20 -9.34 -2.10
CA VAL A 20 -8.55 -10.00 -0.84
C VAL A 20 -8.85 -9.00 0.28
N ALA A 21 -7.97 -8.03 0.52
CA ALA A 21 -8.06 -7.10 1.64
C ALA A 21 -8.89 -5.85 1.33
N CYS A 22 -9.01 -5.47 0.05
CA CYS A 22 -9.93 -4.43 -0.42
C CYS A 22 -11.15 -5.03 -1.14
N ALA A 23 -11.47 -6.31 -0.89
CA ALA A 23 -12.66 -6.97 -1.41
C ALA A 23 -13.91 -6.18 -1.00
N GLY A 24 -14.45 -5.38 -1.93
CA GLY A 24 -15.59 -4.49 -1.68
C GLY A 24 -15.33 -3.00 -1.92
N CYS A 25 -14.09 -2.58 -2.20
CA CYS A 25 -13.79 -1.20 -2.57
C CYS A 25 -13.68 -1.07 -4.09
N SER A 26 -14.59 -0.34 -4.74
CA SER A 26 -14.57 -0.16 -6.21
C SER A 26 -13.27 0.49 -6.69
N LEU A 27 -12.68 1.37 -5.88
CA LEU A 27 -11.39 2.03 -6.16
C LEU A 27 -10.21 1.04 -6.22
N ALA A 28 -10.33 -0.13 -5.58
CA ALA A 28 -9.32 -1.19 -5.69
C ALA A 28 -9.35 -1.85 -7.08
N VAL A 29 -10.50 -1.84 -7.76
CA VAL A 29 -10.70 -2.35 -9.12
C VAL A 29 -10.29 -1.31 -10.17
N PHE A 30 -10.64 -0.03 -9.97
CA PHE A 30 -10.30 1.05 -10.90
C PHE A 30 -8.80 1.40 -10.91
N GLY A 31 -8.06 1.00 -9.88
CA GLY A 31 -6.60 1.09 -9.85
C GLY A 31 -6.05 2.38 -9.26
N ASP A 32 -6.90 3.41 -9.09
CA ASP A 32 -6.58 4.73 -8.53
C ASP A 32 -6.33 4.74 -7.01
N CYS A 33 -6.52 3.60 -6.33
CA CYS A 33 -6.28 3.51 -4.90
C CYS A 33 -4.78 3.50 -4.58
N GLY A 34 -4.23 4.64 -4.16
CA GLY A 34 -2.84 4.79 -3.71
C GLY A 34 -2.49 4.05 -2.41
N TYR A 35 -3.33 3.10 -1.97
CA TYR A 35 -3.19 2.37 -0.72
C TYR A 35 -3.25 0.86 -0.99
N VAL A 36 -2.59 0.07 -0.15
CA VAL A 36 -2.72 -1.38 -0.14
C VAL A 36 -2.80 -1.90 1.29
N LYS A 37 -3.69 -2.84 1.55
CA LYS A 37 -3.89 -3.42 2.88
C LYS A 37 -3.30 -4.82 2.95
N CYS A 38 -2.54 -5.11 4.00
CA CYS A 38 -1.98 -6.44 4.20
C CYS A 38 -3.10 -7.43 4.59
N PRO A 39 -3.32 -8.53 3.85
CA PRO A 39 -4.39 -9.49 4.12
C PRO A 39 -4.13 -10.32 5.38
N ARG A 40 -2.89 -10.28 5.92
CA ARG A 40 -2.50 -11.08 7.08
C ARG A 40 -2.68 -10.35 8.42
N CYS A 41 -2.32 -9.07 8.46
CA CYS A 41 -2.36 -8.27 9.69
C CYS A 41 -3.29 -7.06 9.61
N GLY A 42 -3.88 -6.80 8.45
CA GLY A 42 -4.77 -5.65 8.22
C GLY A 42 -4.07 -4.29 8.16
N TYR A 43 -2.73 -4.25 8.10
CA TYR A 43 -1.99 -2.99 8.05
C TYR A 43 -2.13 -2.32 6.68
N GLU A 44 -2.53 -1.06 6.64
CA GLU A 44 -2.65 -0.25 5.44
C GLU A 44 -1.33 0.46 5.12
N ILE A 45 -0.92 0.37 3.85
CA ILE A 45 0.36 0.84 3.34
C ILE A 45 0.08 1.77 2.17
N GLU A 46 0.52 3.02 2.27
CA GLU A 46 0.45 3.99 1.17
C GLU A 46 1.47 3.67 0.09
N MET A 47 0.99 3.36 -1.11
CA MET A 47 1.78 3.24 -2.35
C MET A 47 1.81 4.54 -3.17
N SER A 48 1.00 5.54 -2.81
CA SER A 48 1.02 6.87 -3.45
C SER A 48 2.34 7.59 -3.17
N GLY A 49 3.30 7.35 -4.07
CA GLY A 49 4.46 8.16 -4.38
C GLY A 49 4.95 9.10 -3.27
N SER A 50 5.96 8.65 -2.54
CA SER A 50 7.11 9.46 -2.13
C SER A 50 6.92 10.97 -2.25
N ARG A 51 6.20 11.59 -1.30
CA ARG A 51 6.56 12.94 -0.91
C ARG A 51 7.83 12.83 -0.10
N ARG A 52 8.92 12.95 -0.87
CA ARG A 52 10.25 13.36 -0.43
C ARG A 52 10.15 14.03 0.93
N PHE A 53 10.88 13.46 1.88
CA PHE A 53 11.66 14.23 2.83
C PHE A 53 12.11 15.53 2.12
N THR A 54 11.38 16.62 2.31
CA THR A 54 11.89 17.94 1.97
C THR A 54 13.03 18.11 2.94
N LYS A 55 14.24 17.97 2.42
CA LYS A 55 15.46 18.31 3.13
C LYS A 55 15.21 19.65 3.81
N ILE A 56 15.24 19.60 5.13
CA ILE A 56 15.80 20.66 5.96
C ILE A 56 17.04 21.25 5.27
N THR A 57 16.92 22.44 4.70
CA THR A 57 18.04 23.37 4.60
C THR A 57 17.52 24.75 4.96
N PRO A 58 17.85 25.28 6.15
CA PRO A 58 17.65 26.68 6.49
C PRO A 58 18.66 27.54 5.74
N TRP A 59 18.17 28.60 5.09
CA TRP A 59 18.93 29.82 4.82
C TRP A 59 18.10 30.99 5.30
#